data_AF-A0A917A016-F1
#
_entry.id   AF-A0A917A016-F1
#
_cell.length_a   1.000
_cell.length_b   1.000
_cell.length_c   1.000
_cell.angle_alpha   90.00
_cell.angle_beta   90.00
_cell.angle_gamma   90.00
#
_symmetry.space_group_name_H-M   'P 1'
#
loop_
_entity.id
_entity.type
_entity.pdbx_description
1 polymer ?
#
loop_
_entity_poly.entity_id
_entity_poly.type
_entity_poly.pdbx_seq_one_letter_code
_entity_poly.pdbx_strand_id
1 'polypeptide(L)'
;MPKMPDPAAIESSLTLAADRAGDPTPLVYARLFAQHPEMAELFCQDRSNAVKGEMLTRVFEAILDFIGPRNYADHLIRSEGAAHDAYGVPPAVFTTFFKVIADTLSDTLSDILGPDWTHEFETAWQSLLLDLEALTPSVTPAKAGAHLPPSENQAQSSR
;
A
#
# COMPACT_ATOMS: atom_id res chain seq x y z
N MET A 1 17.82 -7.99 15.38
CA MET A 1 16.34 -7.96 15.35
C MET A 1 15.97 -6.53 15.00
N PRO A 2 15.20 -6.27 13.93
CA PRO A 2 14.64 -4.93 13.74
C PRO A 2 13.86 -4.55 15.00
N LYS A 3 14.04 -3.30 15.45
CA LYS A 3 13.33 -2.76 16.61
C LYS A 3 11.91 -2.50 16.13
N MET A 4 10.92 -3.12 16.79
CA MET A 4 9.50 -2.85 16.50
C MET A 4 9.26 -1.34 16.46
N PRO A 5 8.41 -0.85 15.54
CA PRO A 5 8.07 0.56 15.49
C PRO A 5 7.53 1.00 16.85
N ASP A 6 7.89 2.22 17.29
CA ASP A 6 7.31 2.80 18.50
C ASP A 6 5.85 3.18 18.20
N PRO A 7 4.84 2.49 18.79
CA PRO A 7 3.45 2.73 18.45
C PRO A 7 3.01 4.16 18.77
N ALA A 8 3.53 4.73 19.87
CA ALA A 8 3.18 6.09 20.28
C ALA A 8 3.70 7.14 19.29
N ALA A 9 4.85 6.89 18.66
CA ALA A 9 5.41 7.76 17.63
C ALA A 9 4.54 7.75 16.36
N ILE A 10 4.08 6.57 15.92
CA ILE A 10 3.18 6.45 14.77
C ILE A 10 1.84 7.13 15.05
N GLU A 11 1.19 6.82 16.18
CA GLU A 11 -0.10 7.42 16.57
C GLU A 11 -0.03 8.96 16.69
N SER A 12 1.04 9.47 17.32
CA SER A 12 1.24 10.91 17.47
C SER A 12 1.46 11.59 16.12
N SER A 13 2.24 10.98 15.24
CA SER A 13 2.47 11.52 13.89
C SER A 13 1.19 11.54 13.06
N LEU A 14 0.34 10.51 13.14
CA LEU A 14 -0.95 10.44 12.45
C LEU A 14 -1.98 11.42 13.03
N THR A 15 -1.97 11.66 14.33
CA THR A 15 -2.82 12.68 14.96
C THR A 15 -2.42 14.07 14.47
N LEU A 16 -1.12 14.37 14.51
CA LEU A 16 -0.59 15.66 14.08
C LEU A 16 -0.79 15.90 12.56
N ALA A 17 -0.72 14.82 11.78
CA ALA A 17 -1.08 14.80 10.36
C ALA A 17 -2.53 15.23 10.16
N ALA A 18 -3.47 14.56 10.83
CA ALA A 18 -4.90 14.82 10.68
C ALA A 18 -5.25 16.27 11.03
N ASP A 19 -4.62 16.82 12.07
CA ASP A 19 -4.86 18.20 12.52
C ASP A 19 -4.36 19.27 11.52
N ARG A 20 -3.34 18.97 10.71
CA ARG A 20 -2.63 19.98 9.91
C ARG A 20 -2.72 19.77 8.40
N ALA A 21 -2.84 18.54 7.93
CA ALA A 21 -2.75 18.17 6.52
C ALA A 21 -4.11 18.07 5.82
N GLY A 22 -5.20 17.97 6.58
CA GLY A 22 -6.50 17.61 6.01
C GLY A 22 -6.50 16.17 5.50
N ASP A 23 -7.28 15.87 4.45
CA ASP A 23 -7.36 14.54 3.86
C ASP A 23 -6.11 14.19 3.03
N PRO A 24 -5.30 13.18 3.41
CA PRO A 24 -4.11 12.78 2.67
C PRO A 24 -4.42 11.97 1.40
N THR A 25 -5.67 11.54 1.19
CA THR A 25 -6.07 10.66 0.09
C THR A 25 -5.59 11.14 -1.28
N PRO A 26 -5.78 12.42 -1.68
CA PRO A 26 -5.35 12.87 -3.00
C PRO A 26 -3.83 12.76 -3.20
N LEU A 27 -3.04 13.01 -2.16
CA LEU A 27 -1.57 12.97 -2.23
C LEU A 27 -1.05 11.54 -2.35
N VAL A 28 -1.60 10.62 -1.54
CA VAL A 28 -1.26 9.18 -1.58
C VAL A 28 -1.52 8.61 -2.97
N TYR A 29 -2.71 8.86 -3.54
CA TYR A 29 -3.05 8.32 -4.85
C TYR A 29 -2.31 9.02 -6.00
N ALA A 30 -1.96 10.31 -5.88
CA ALA A 30 -1.10 10.96 -6.85
C ALA A 30 0.29 10.30 -6.90
N ARG A 31 0.89 10.00 -5.75
CA ARG A 31 2.18 9.27 -5.69
C ARG A 31 2.04 7.85 -6.23
N LEU A 32 0.98 7.12 -5.86
CA LEU A 32 0.72 5.78 -6.37
C LEU A 32 0.67 5.78 -7.90
N PHE A 33 -0.10 6.67 -8.51
CA PHE A 33 -0.26 6.72 -9.96
C PHE A 33 0.97 7.25 -10.70
N ALA A 34 1.81 8.05 -10.04
CA ALA A 34 3.11 8.41 -10.61
C ALA A 34 4.06 7.21 -10.69
N GLN A 35 3.99 6.27 -9.73
CA GLN A 35 4.81 5.05 -9.70
C GLN A 35 4.21 3.90 -10.51
N HIS A 36 2.87 3.81 -10.52
CA HIS A 36 2.08 2.76 -11.17
C HIS A 36 0.92 3.38 -11.96
N PRO A 37 1.18 3.99 -13.13
CA PRO A 37 0.16 4.66 -13.93
C PRO A 37 -1.01 3.75 -14.32
N GLU A 38 -0.75 2.46 -14.51
CA GLU A 38 -1.74 1.43 -14.82
C GLU A 38 -2.84 1.30 -13.75
N MET A 39 -2.53 1.65 -12.50
CA MET A 39 -3.52 1.57 -11.41
C MET A 39 -4.56 2.69 -11.49
N ALA A 40 -4.30 3.78 -12.20
CA ALA A 40 -5.24 4.90 -12.32
C ALA A 40 -6.55 4.48 -13.01
N GLU A 41 -6.48 3.53 -13.95
CA GLU A 41 -7.66 3.04 -14.69
C GLU A 41 -8.69 2.36 -13.79
N LEU A 42 -8.23 1.67 -12.73
CA LEU A 42 -9.09 0.99 -11.76
C LEU A 42 -9.97 1.96 -10.97
N PHE A 43 -9.59 3.25 -10.92
CA PHE A 43 -10.31 4.28 -10.18
C PHE A 43 -10.98 5.32 -11.08
N CYS A 44 -11.10 5.07 -12.39
CA CYS A 44 -11.67 6.04 -13.33
C CYS A 44 -13.13 6.45 -13.02
N GLN A 45 -13.86 5.61 -12.29
CA GLN A 45 -15.24 5.88 -11.85
C GLN A 45 -15.32 6.59 -10.48
N ASP A 46 -14.24 6.58 -9.69
CA ASP A 46 -14.20 7.21 -8.36
C ASP A 46 -13.92 8.71 -8.45
N ARG A 47 -14.89 9.47 -8.96
CA ARG A 47 -14.72 10.91 -9.20
C ARG A 47 -14.71 11.76 -7.93
N SER A 48 -15.22 11.24 -6.83
CA SER A 48 -15.30 11.93 -5.54
C SER A 48 -14.20 11.50 -4.56
N ASN A 49 -13.27 10.63 -4.97
CA ASN A 49 -12.29 9.98 -4.11
C ASN A 49 -12.92 9.19 -2.94
N ALA A 50 -14.19 8.78 -3.05
CA ALA A 50 -14.88 8.10 -1.97
C ALA A 50 -14.33 6.69 -1.78
N VAL A 51 -14.10 5.96 -2.89
CA VAL A 51 -13.50 4.62 -2.84
C VAL A 51 -12.07 4.72 -2.35
N LYS A 52 -11.28 5.64 -2.92
CA LYS A 52 -9.89 5.89 -2.51
C LYS A 52 -9.77 6.18 -1.01
N GLY A 53 -10.64 7.06 -0.51
CA GLY A 53 -10.68 7.45 0.91
C GLY A 53 -11.02 6.27 1.81
N GLU A 54 -12.05 5.49 1.47
CA GLU A 54 -12.41 4.27 2.22
C GLU A 54 -11.25 3.27 2.26
N MET A 55 -10.59 3.04 1.13
CA MET A 55 -9.43 2.13 1.09
C MET A 55 -8.28 2.64 1.95
N LEU A 56 -8.02 3.95 1.93
CA LEU A 56 -6.97 4.53 2.77
C LEU A 56 -7.32 4.45 4.27
N THR A 57 -8.59 4.67 4.64
CA THR A 57 -9.07 4.46 6.01
C THR A 57 -8.82 3.02 6.47
N ARG A 58 -9.16 2.02 5.65
CA ARG A 58 -8.90 0.61 6.00
C ARG A 58 -7.41 0.31 6.18
N VAL A 59 -6.54 0.94 5.39
CA VAL A 59 -5.09 0.81 5.58
C VAL A 59 -4.64 1.42 6.91
N PHE A 60 -5.17 2.59 7.28
CA PHE A 60 -4.87 3.18 8.59
C PHE A 60 -5.33 2.30 9.76
N GLU A 61 -6.53 1.73 9.68
CA GLU A 61 -7.03 0.78 10.67
C GLU A 61 -6.10 -0.44 10.79
N ALA A 62 -5.66 -0.98 9.65
CA ALA A 62 -4.70 -2.08 9.61
C ALA A 62 -3.37 -1.70 10.25
N ILE A 63 -2.82 -0.52 9.96
CA ILE A 63 -1.57 -0.02 10.56
C ILE A 63 -1.72 0.15 12.07
N LEU A 64 -2.81 0.75 12.54
CA LEU A 64 -3.06 0.99 13.96
C LEU A 64 -3.23 -0.32 14.75
N ASP A 65 -3.94 -1.31 14.20
CA ASP A 65 -3.97 -2.64 14.83
C ASP A 65 -2.61 -3.32 14.77
N PHE A 66 -1.87 -3.16 13.67
CA PHE A 66 -0.57 -3.78 13.46
C PHE A 66 0.48 -3.34 14.49
N ILE A 67 0.57 -2.04 14.77
CA ILE A 67 1.47 -1.48 15.80
C ILE A 67 0.93 -1.69 17.22
N GLY A 68 -0.34 -2.06 17.35
CA GLY A 68 -1.06 -2.25 18.60
C GLY A 68 -1.19 -3.73 19.00
N PRO A 69 -2.38 -4.16 19.48
CA PRO A 69 -2.62 -5.53 19.91
C PRO A 69 -2.50 -6.60 18.81
N ARG A 70 -2.52 -6.17 17.54
CA ARG A 70 -2.36 -7.02 16.35
C ARG A 70 -3.39 -8.14 16.28
N ASN A 71 -4.65 -7.80 16.55
CA ASN A 71 -5.74 -8.76 16.63
C ASN A 71 -6.20 -9.25 15.26
N TYR A 72 -6.06 -8.42 14.20
CA TYR A 72 -6.62 -8.72 12.89
C TYR A 72 -5.77 -8.28 11.69
N ALA A 73 -4.79 -7.39 11.87
CA ALA A 73 -3.99 -6.84 10.77
C ALA A 73 -3.36 -7.92 9.88
N ASP A 74 -2.76 -8.96 10.48
CA ASP A 74 -2.15 -10.06 9.73
C ASP A 74 -3.17 -10.81 8.84
N HIS A 75 -4.40 -11.02 9.34
CA HIS A 75 -5.46 -11.68 8.59
C HIS A 75 -6.05 -10.76 7.52
N LEU A 76 -6.28 -9.49 7.86
CA LEU A 76 -6.81 -8.47 6.96
C LEU A 76 -5.87 -8.26 5.78
N ILE A 77 -4.57 -8.03 6.02
CA ILE A 77 -3.57 -7.80 4.95
C ILE A 77 -3.52 -8.98 3.98
N ARG A 78 -3.57 -10.22 4.50
CA ARG A 78 -3.58 -11.43 3.67
C ARG A 78 -4.89 -11.59 2.87
N SER A 79 -6.03 -11.33 3.52
CA SER A 79 -7.35 -11.41 2.90
C SER A 79 -7.51 -10.39 1.79
N GLU A 80 -7.15 -9.13 2.07
CA GLU A 80 -7.22 -8.02 1.12
C GLU A 80 -6.27 -8.26 -0.06
N GLY A 81 -5.06 -8.77 0.16
CA GLY A 81 -4.15 -9.11 -0.93
C GLY A 81 -4.74 -10.10 -1.93
N ALA A 82 -5.48 -11.10 -1.45
CA ALA A 82 -6.19 -12.06 -2.31
C ALA A 82 -7.41 -11.43 -3.02
N ALA A 83 -8.15 -10.56 -2.35
CA ALA A 83 -9.28 -9.85 -2.95
C ALA A 83 -8.84 -8.88 -4.06
N HIS A 84 -7.68 -8.24 -3.89
CA HIS A 84 -7.13 -7.26 -4.82
C HIS A 84 -6.68 -7.88 -6.15
N ASP A 85 -6.20 -9.13 -6.13
CA ASP A 85 -5.91 -9.89 -7.36
C ASP A 85 -7.16 -10.04 -8.25
N ALA A 86 -8.33 -10.26 -7.63
CA ALA A 86 -9.61 -10.35 -8.37
C ALA A 86 -10.04 -9.02 -9.01
N TYR A 87 -9.53 -7.89 -8.51
CA TYR A 87 -9.74 -6.55 -9.08
C TYR A 87 -8.64 -6.15 -10.07
N GLY A 88 -7.69 -7.03 -10.36
CA GLY A 88 -6.58 -6.76 -11.28
C GLY A 88 -5.43 -5.96 -10.68
N VAL A 89 -5.35 -5.86 -9.34
CA VAL A 89 -4.20 -5.28 -8.64
C VAL A 89 -3.19 -6.39 -8.38
N PRO A 90 -2.00 -6.36 -9.01
CA PRO A 90 -1.00 -7.39 -8.80
C PRO A 90 -0.58 -7.45 -7.32
N PRO A 91 -0.31 -8.65 -6.76
CA PRO A 91 0.14 -8.78 -5.36
C PRO A 91 1.37 -7.92 -5.02
N ALA A 92 2.29 -7.76 -5.97
CA ALA A 92 3.45 -6.88 -5.81
C ALA A 92 3.08 -5.39 -5.68
N VAL A 93 2.03 -4.95 -6.40
CA VAL A 93 1.50 -3.57 -6.30
C VAL A 93 0.74 -3.40 -5.00
N PHE A 94 -0.01 -4.42 -4.56
CA PHE A 94 -0.67 -4.41 -3.25
C PHE A 94 0.34 -4.23 -2.09
N THR A 95 1.45 -4.98 -2.11
CA THR A 95 2.56 -4.76 -1.15
C THR A 95 3.15 -3.36 -1.28
N THR A 96 3.38 -2.90 -2.52
CA THR A 96 3.94 -1.56 -2.79
C THR A 96 3.01 -0.45 -2.29
N PHE A 97 1.70 -0.68 -2.20
CA PHE A 97 0.76 0.33 -1.74
C PHE A 97 0.99 0.72 -0.27
N PHE A 98 1.31 -0.23 0.62
CA PHE A 98 1.69 0.08 2.00
C PHE A 98 2.94 0.95 2.06
N LYS A 99 3.90 0.67 1.18
CA LYS A 99 5.11 1.48 1.01
C LYS A 99 4.80 2.89 0.52
N VAL A 100 3.99 3.01 -0.53
CA VAL A 100 3.55 4.30 -1.06
C VAL A 100 2.83 5.11 0.01
N ILE A 101 1.98 4.50 0.82
CA ILE A 101 1.29 5.17 1.91
C ILE A 101 2.30 5.67 2.94
N ALA A 102 3.16 4.81 3.47
CA ALA A 102 4.14 5.24 4.47
C ALA A 102 5.13 6.27 3.94
N ASP A 103 5.63 6.13 2.72
CA ASP A 103 6.52 7.10 2.09
C ASP A 103 5.79 8.43 1.85
N THR A 104 4.55 8.38 1.36
CA THR A 104 3.75 9.60 1.16
C THR A 104 3.50 10.29 2.48
N LEU A 105 3.11 9.54 3.51
CA LEU A 105 2.86 10.11 4.81
C LEU A 105 4.17 10.63 5.40
N SER A 106 5.26 9.88 5.40
CA SER A 106 6.55 10.37 5.89
C SER A 106 6.99 11.65 5.18
N ASP A 107 6.94 11.70 3.85
CA ASP A 107 7.37 12.88 3.09
C ASP A 107 6.38 14.05 3.24
N THR A 108 5.07 13.80 3.09
CA THR A 108 4.02 14.81 3.21
C THR A 108 3.96 15.36 4.63
N LEU A 109 4.09 14.50 5.63
CA LEU A 109 4.11 14.91 7.03
C LEU A 109 5.41 15.59 7.38
N SER A 110 6.56 15.17 6.85
CA SER A 110 7.79 15.94 6.98
C SER A 110 7.63 17.35 6.39
N ASP A 111 7.02 17.48 5.21
CA ASP A 111 6.78 18.79 4.57
C ASP A 111 5.76 19.65 5.33
N ILE A 112 4.66 19.05 5.84
CA ILE A 112 3.57 19.75 6.52
C ILE A 112 3.92 20.07 7.98
N LEU A 113 4.58 19.14 8.68
CA LEU A 113 4.96 19.28 10.08
C LEU A 113 6.27 20.05 10.23
N GLY A 114 7.14 20.01 9.22
CA GLY A 114 8.41 20.72 9.20
C GLY A 114 9.24 20.38 10.44
N PRO A 115 9.57 21.35 11.32
CA PRO A 115 10.33 21.09 12.55
C PRO A 115 9.67 20.10 13.53
N ASP A 116 8.36 19.92 13.43
CA ASP A 116 7.62 18.98 14.31
C ASP A 116 7.68 17.54 13.79
N TRP A 117 8.21 17.30 12.59
CA TRP A 117 8.59 15.96 12.16
C TRP A 117 9.92 15.58 12.80
N THR A 118 9.86 14.74 13.82
CA THR A 118 11.05 14.38 14.59
C THR A 118 11.73 13.13 14.03
N HIS A 119 13.00 12.93 14.40
CA HIS A 119 13.76 11.73 14.04
C HIS A 119 13.12 10.44 14.59
N GLU A 120 12.42 10.53 15.72
CA GLU A 120 11.66 9.42 16.30
C GLU A 120 10.49 9.00 15.39
N PHE A 121 9.78 9.95 14.79
CA PHE A 121 8.73 9.65 13.82
C PHE A 121 9.31 8.96 12.59
N GLU A 122 10.37 9.52 12.01
CA GLU A 122 11.04 8.93 10.85
C GLU A 122 11.50 7.49 11.13
N THR A 123 12.15 7.25 12.27
CA THR A 123 12.62 5.91 12.66
C THR A 123 11.45 4.94 12.85
N ALA A 124 10.34 5.37 13.47
CA ALA A 124 9.19 4.52 13.70
C ALA A 124 8.53 4.10 12.38
N TRP A 125 8.38 5.03 11.43
CA TRP A 125 7.81 4.74 10.10
C TRP A 125 8.71 3.80 9.29
N GLN A 126 10.04 3.99 9.33
CA GLN A 126 10.99 3.07 8.69
C GLN A 126 10.91 1.65 9.28
N SER A 127 10.80 1.51 10.61
CA SER A 127 10.63 0.21 11.27
C SER A 127 9.32 -0.48 10.87
N LEU A 128 8.21 0.28 10.85
CA LEU A 128 6.89 -0.24 10.45
C LEU A 128 6.93 -0.80 9.02
N LEU A 129 7.57 -0.09 8.10
CA LEU A 129 7.71 -0.52 6.72
C LEU A 129 8.44 -1.86 6.57
N LEU A 130 9.56 -2.02 7.28
CA LEU A 130 10.31 -3.27 7.27
C LEU A 130 9.48 -4.46 7.78
N ASP A 131 8.66 -4.23 8.83
CA ASP A 131 7.80 -5.26 9.38
C ASP A 131 6.64 -5.63 8.44
N LEU A 132 6.04 -4.64 7.75
CA LEU A 132 4.99 -4.87 6.75
C LEU A 132 5.52 -5.59 5.50
N GLU A 133 6.72 -5.22 5.01
CA GLU A 133 7.40 -5.91 3.91
C GLU A 133 7.69 -7.38 4.27
N ALA A 134 8.07 -7.66 5.52
CA ALA A 134 8.31 -9.03 5.99
C ALA A 134 7.05 -9.90 6.01
N LEU A 135 5.87 -9.30 6.19
CA LEU A 135 4.58 -10.01 6.18
C LEU A 135 4.02 -10.26 4.78
N THR A 136 4.44 -9.43 3.83
CA THR A 136 4.00 -9.47 2.46
C THR A 136 5.22 -9.64 1.55
N PRO A 137 5.93 -10.79 1.65
CA PRO A 137 7.16 -10.98 0.88
C PRO A 137 6.86 -10.75 -0.60
N SER A 138 7.54 -9.75 -1.16
CA SER A 138 7.44 -9.42 -2.57
C SER A 138 7.68 -10.67 -3.40
N VAL A 139 6.67 -11.12 -4.14
CA VAL A 139 6.91 -12.04 -5.25
C VAL A 139 7.70 -11.24 -6.27
N THR A 140 8.99 -11.56 -6.40
CA THR A 140 9.85 -11.01 -7.46
C THR A 140 9.05 -11.03 -8.76
N PRO A 141 8.88 -9.91 -9.49
CA PRO A 141 8.13 -9.92 -10.72
C PRO A 141 8.76 -10.97 -11.62
N ALA A 142 8.01 -12.03 -11.93
CA ALA A 142 8.42 -12.97 -12.95
C ALA A 142 8.69 -12.15 -14.20
N LYS A 143 9.94 -12.20 -14.66
CA LYS A 143 10.44 -11.50 -15.84
C LYS A 143 9.37 -11.54 -16.93
N ALA A 144 8.84 -10.38 -17.31
CA ALA A 144 7.95 -10.26 -18.45
C ALA A 144 8.65 -10.85 -19.68
N GLY A 145 8.22 -12.04 -20.11
CA GLY A 145 8.85 -12.74 -21.22
C GLY A 145 9.01 -14.24 -21.00
N ALA A 146 7.91 -14.97 -20.99
CA ALA A 146 7.89 -16.34 -21.45
C ALA A 146 6.68 -16.52 -22.38
N HIS A 147 6.98 -16.36 -23.66
CA HIS A 147 6.24 -16.79 -24.83
C HIS A 147 5.27 -17.95 -24.52
N LEU A 148 3.96 -17.67 -24.62
CA LEU A 148 2.95 -18.71 -24.72
C LEU A 148 3.26 -19.51 -26.01
N PRO A 149 3.44 -20.84 -25.97
CA PRO A 149 3.48 -21.61 -27.21
C PRO A 149 2.10 -21.52 -27.89
N PRO A 150 2.03 -21.45 -29.24
CA PRO A 150 0.75 -21.40 -29.92
C PRO A 150 -0.04 -22.68 -29.65
N SER A 151 -1.34 -22.54 -29.34
CA SER A 151 -2.27 -23.66 -29.31
C SER A 151 -2.30 -24.34 -30.67
N GLU A 152 -1.77 -25.56 -30.74
CA GLU A 152 -2.09 -26.50 -31.81
C GLU A 152 -3.53 -26.96 -31.62
N ASN A 153 -4.46 -26.27 -32.29
CA ASN A 153 -5.69 -26.92 -32.70
C ASN A 153 -6.22 -26.30 -34.00
N GLN A 154 -5.80 -26.88 -35.12
CA GLN A 154 -6.62 -27.06 -36.32
C GLN A 154 -5.80 -27.79 -37.38
N ALA A 155 -6.08 -29.08 -37.58
CA ALA A 155 -6.27 -29.72 -38.89
C ALA A 155 -6.22 -31.24 -38.72
N GLN A 156 -7.39 -31.86 -38.54
CA GLN A 156 -7.65 -33.18 -39.12
C GLN A 156 -9.17 -33.34 -39.25
N SER A 157 -9.71 -32.57 -40.20
CA SER A 157 -10.87 -32.99 -40.97
C SER A 157 -10.38 -33.22 -42.39
N SER A 158 -10.11 -34.48 -42.75
CA SER A 158 -10.14 -35.04 -44.11
C SER A 158 -9.48 -36.43 -44.13
N ARG A 159 -10.29 -37.47 -43.95
CA ARG A 159 -10.47 -38.65 -44.84
C ARG A 159 -10.88 -39.88 -44.06
#